data_AF-A0A7J7DEW7-F1
#
_entry.id   AF-A0A7J7DEW7-F1
#
_cell.length_a   1.000
_cell.length_b   1.000
_cell.length_c   1.000
_cell.angle_alpha   90.00
_cell.angle_beta   90.00
_cell.angle_gamma   90.00
#
_symmetry.space_group_name_H-M   'P 1'
#
loop_
_entity.id
_entity.type
_entity.pdbx_description
1 polymer ?
#
loop_
_entity_poly.entity_id
_entity_poly.type
_entity_poly.pdbx_seq_one_letter_code
_entity_poly.pdbx_strand_id
1 'polypeptide(L)'
;MDGRYDVALGTNTFGPFNVINFATRCVKVNMLLHVSTAYVCGEREGLLSEKSFYMGETLKGTTKLNVYAEKKIVEENLKQLNAQNATEKTITSTLKDLGMKRAKIHGWPNTYSFTKAMGEMVLGECRENMSLIIIRPPGISSTYKEPFPGWIEGLR
;
A
#
# COMPACT_ATOMS: atom_id res chain seq x y z
N MET A 1 5.83 12.11 1.47
CA MET A 1 5.61 11.23 2.64
C MET A 1 6.25 9.89 2.35
N ASP A 2 7.53 9.71 2.69
CA ASP A 2 8.16 8.40 2.61
C ASP A 2 8.28 7.83 4.02
N GLY A 3 7.31 6.97 4.36
CA GLY A 3 7.28 6.20 5.60
C GLY A 3 8.20 4.98 5.53
N ARG A 4 8.51 4.39 6.69
CA ARG A 4 9.28 3.15 6.74
C ARG A 4 8.55 2.03 5.99
N TYR A 5 9.29 1.24 5.22
CA TYR A 5 8.69 0.25 4.33
C TYR A 5 7.99 -0.90 5.08
N ASP A 6 8.52 -1.33 6.22
CA ASP A 6 7.90 -2.33 7.10
C ASP A 6 6.52 -1.88 7.61
N VAL A 7 6.44 -0.64 8.09
CA VAL A 7 5.17 -0.04 8.53
C VAL A 7 4.20 0.09 7.37
N ALA A 8 4.67 0.56 6.20
CA ALA A 8 3.83 0.72 5.03
C ALA A 8 3.27 -0.61 4.51
N LEU A 9 4.10 -1.67 4.43
CA LEU A 9 3.65 -3.03 4.09
C LEU A 9 2.66 -3.58 5.11
N GLY A 10 2.97 -3.44 6.40
CA GLY A 10 2.10 -3.89 7.48
C GLY A 10 0.72 -3.25 7.41
N THR A 11 0.66 -1.93 7.24
CA THR A 11 -0.60 -1.17 7.25
C THR A 11 -1.35 -1.25 5.93
N ASN A 12 -0.68 -1.04 4.80
CA ASN A 12 -1.34 -0.86 3.50
C ASN A 12 -1.51 -2.16 2.71
N THR A 13 -0.77 -3.22 3.04
CA THR A 13 -0.81 -4.49 2.30
C THR A 13 -1.35 -5.63 3.16
N PHE A 14 -0.69 -5.90 4.30
CA PHE A 14 -1.09 -7.00 5.18
C PHE A 14 -2.24 -6.63 6.12
N GLY A 15 -2.48 -5.34 6.37
CA GLY A 15 -3.69 -4.85 7.01
C GLY A 15 -4.94 -5.27 6.23
N PRO A 16 -5.07 -4.91 4.94
CA PRO A 16 -6.13 -5.41 4.08
C PRO A 16 -6.24 -6.93 4.01
N PHE A 17 -5.11 -7.66 3.93
CA PHE A 17 -5.09 -9.13 3.99
C PHE A 17 -5.76 -9.67 5.26
N ASN A 18 -5.44 -9.12 6.41
CA ASN A 18 -6.03 -9.55 7.68
C ASN A 18 -7.52 -9.22 7.73
N VAL A 19 -7.93 -8.05 7.23
CA VAL A 19 -9.34 -7.64 7.16
C VAL A 19 -10.15 -8.58 6.28
N ILE A 20 -9.67 -8.90 5.07
CA ILE A 20 -10.42 -9.80 4.18
C ILE A 20 -10.49 -11.22 4.75
N ASN A 21 -9.40 -11.74 5.33
CA ASN A 21 -9.40 -13.05 5.98
C ASN A 21 -10.35 -13.14 7.17
N PHE A 22 -10.54 -12.04 7.89
CA PHE A 22 -11.54 -11.95 8.94
C PHE A 22 -12.94 -11.91 8.34
N ALA A 23 -13.17 -11.02 7.37
CA ALA A 23 -14.46 -10.82 6.73
C ALA A 23 -15.01 -12.09 6.06
N THR A 24 -14.17 -12.90 5.40
CA THR A 24 -14.61 -14.15 4.74
C THR A 24 -15.10 -15.21 5.74
N ARG A 25 -14.73 -15.11 7.02
CA ARG A 25 -15.22 -15.99 8.10
C ARG A 25 -16.52 -15.49 8.72
N CYS A 26 -16.95 -14.27 8.39
CA CYS A 26 -18.16 -13.65 8.93
C CYS A 26 -19.36 -13.91 8.01
N VAL A 27 -20.27 -14.80 8.44
CA VAL A 27 -21.45 -15.19 7.64
C VAL A 27 -22.41 -14.05 7.28
N LYS A 28 -22.35 -12.92 7.99
CA LYS A 28 -23.21 -11.75 7.74
C LYS A 28 -22.51 -10.64 6.93
N VAL A 29 -21.21 -10.73 6.71
CA VAL A 29 -20.48 -9.75 5.90
C VAL A 29 -20.53 -10.21 4.45
N ASN A 30 -21.15 -9.41 3.59
CA ASN A 30 -21.33 -9.73 2.17
C ASN A 30 -20.53 -8.81 1.23
N MET A 31 -19.97 -7.72 1.77
CA MET A 31 -19.24 -6.72 1.02
C MET A 31 -18.12 -6.11 1.85
N LEU A 32 -16.98 -5.89 1.19
CA LEU A 32 -15.87 -5.10 1.69
C LEU A 32 -15.65 -3.88 0.79
N LEU A 33 -15.66 -2.69 1.39
CA LEU A 33 -15.25 -1.46 0.74
C LEU A 33 -13.84 -1.09 1.20
N HIS A 34 -12.91 -1.00 0.26
CA HIS A 34 -11.53 -0.63 0.51
C HIS A 34 -11.23 0.77 -0.02
N VAL A 35 -10.72 1.64 0.85
CA VAL A 35 -10.24 2.97 0.49
C VAL A 35 -8.75 2.92 0.17
N SER A 36 -8.44 2.94 -1.12
CA SER A 36 -7.10 3.01 -1.66
C SER A 36 -6.72 4.46 -1.97
N THR A 37 -6.11 4.72 -3.13
CA THR A 37 -5.70 6.05 -3.58
C THR A 37 -5.54 6.07 -5.10
N ALA A 38 -5.80 7.21 -5.75
CA ALA A 38 -5.56 7.37 -7.19
C ALA A 38 -4.08 7.13 -7.55
N TYR A 39 -3.14 7.43 -6.64
CA TYR A 39 -1.69 7.34 -6.89
C TYR A 39 -1.16 5.91 -7.13
N VAL A 40 -1.97 4.87 -6.91
CA VAL A 40 -1.62 3.49 -7.31
C VAL A 40 -1.41 3.37 -8.82
N CYS A 41 -1.96 4.28 -9.62
CA CYS A 41 -1.77 4.32 -11.07
C CYS A 41 -0.39 4.82 -11.52
N GLY A 42 0.45 5.30 -10.58
CA GLY A 42 1.76 5.89 -10.87
C GLY A 42 1.67 7.28 -11.48
N GLU A 43 2.69 7.66 -12.25
CA GLU A 43 2.82 8.98 -12.89
C GLU A 43 2.39 8.92 -14.37
N ARG A 44 1.27 8.25 -14.66
CA ARG A 44 0.75 8.13 -16.03
C ARG A 44 -0.09 9.35 -16.40
N GLU A 45 0.02 9.78 -17.65
CA GLU A 45 -0.75 10.88 -18.22
C GLU A 45 -1.95 10.39 -19.05
N GLY A 46 -2.94 11.27 -19.23
CA GLY A 46 -4.12 11.00 -20.06
C GLY A 46 -5.27 10.29 -19.34
N LEU A 47 -6.12 9.62 -20.11
CA LEU A 47 -7.30 8.93 -19.57
C LEU A 47 -6.88 7.60 -18.92
N LEU A 48 -7.01 7.53 -17.60
CA LEU A 48 -6.66 6.35 -16.82
C LEU A 48 -7.91 5.54 -16.49
N SER A 49 -7.95 4.29 -16.97
CA SER A 49 -9.04 3.35 -16.65
C SER A 49 -8.86 2.78 -15.25
N GLU A 50 -9.95 2.70 -14.49
CA GLU A 50 -10.00 2.08 -13.15
C GLU A 50 -9.95 0.55 -13.21
N LYS A 51 -8.88 0.00 -13.79
CA LYS A 51 -8.66 -1.44 -13.82
C LYS A 51 -8.21 -1.93 -12.44
N SER A 52 -8.72 -3.10 -12.04
CA SER A 52 -8.20 -3.84 -10.89
C SER A 52 -6.77 -4.29 -11.15
N PHE A 53 -5.94 -4.30 -10.11
CA PHE A 53 -4.62 -4.91 -10.20
C PHE A 53 -4.72 -6.42 -9.99
N TYR A 54 -4.02 -7.18 -10.83
CA TYR A 54 -3.86 -8.61 -10.63
C TYR A 54 -2.61 -8.91 -9.80
N MET A 55 -2.64 -10.04 -9.09
CA MET A 55 -1.52 -10.45 -8.25
C MET A 55 -0.22 -10.57 -9.07
N GLY A 56 0.77 -9.77 -8.68
CA GLY A 56 2.08 -9.72 -9.32
C GLY A 56 2.22 -8.77 -10.51
N GLU A 57 1.18 -8.01 -10.83
CA GLU A 57 1.24 -6.93 -11.83
C GLU A 57 2.22 -5.81 -11.40
N THR A 58 2.86 -5.17 -12.37
CA THR A 58 3.75 -4.03 -12.14
C THR A 58 3.46 -2.94 -13.16
N LEU A 59 3.66 -1.66 -12.80
CA LEU A 59 3.42 -0.55 -13.73
C LEU A 59 4.39 -0.57 -14.93
N LYS A 60 5.59 -1.14 -14.75
CA LYS A 60 6.57 -1.30 -15.84
C LYS A 60 6.30 -2.49 -16.74
N GLY A 61 5.56 -3.51 -16.30
CA GLY A 61 5.31 -4.75 -17.04
C GLY A 61 6.54 -5.63 -17.27
N THR A 62 7.76 -5.17 -16.95
CA THR A 62 9.02 -5.88 -17.18
C THR A 62 9.38 -6.87 -16.06
N THR A 63 8.68 -6.80 -14.92
CA THR A 63 8.93 -7.66 -13.76
C THR A 63 7.61 -8.19 -13.21
N LYS A 64 7.67 -9.36 -12.56
CA LYS A 64 6.55 -9.89 -11.76
C LYS A 64 6.81 -9.59 -10.30
N LEU A 65 5.86 -8.92 -9.65
CA LEU A 65 5.91 -8.63 -8.22
C LEU A 65 5.53 -9.89 -7.42
N ASN A 66 6.24 -10.15 -6.33
CA ASN A 66 5.84 -11.15 -5.34
C ASN A 66 5.71 -10.46 -3.98
N VAL A 67 4.47 -10.18 -3.57
CA VAL A 67 4.14 -9.47 -2.34
C VAL A 67 4.72 -10.16 -1.10
N TYR A 68 4.69 -11.50 -1.05
CA TYR A 68 5.24 -12.26 0.07
C TYR A 68 6.78 -12.25 0.09
N ALA A 69 7.42 -12.18 -1.08
CA ALA A 69 8.86 -11.99 -1.16
C ALA A 69 9.27 -10.60 -0.66
N GLU A 70 8.52 -9.55 -1.00
CA GLU A 70 8.75 -8.19 -0.44
C GLU A 70 8.69 -8.21 1.09
N LYS A 71 7.72 -8.93 1.67
CA LYS A 71 7.63 -9.09 3.13
C LYS A 71 8.89 -9.72 3.71
N LYS A 72 9.36 -10.83 3.11
CA LYS A 72 10.57 -11.52 3.56
C LYS A 72 11.81 -10.64 3.49
N ILE A 73 11.98 -9.88 2.39
CA ILE A 73 13.09 -8.95 2.22
C ILE A 73 13.13 -7.93 3.37
N VAL A 74 11.97 -7.39 3.76
CA VAL A 74 11.87 -6.43 4.86
C VAL A 74 12.14 -7.08 6.21
N GLU A 75 11.58 -8.25 6.48
CA GLU A 75 11.81 -9.01 7.72
C GLU A 75 13.30 -9.37 7.89
N GLU A 76 13.97 -9.77 6.81
CA GLU A 76 15.41 -10.09 6.81
C GLU A 76 16.27 -8.84 7.04
N ASN A 77 15.96 -7.71 6.38
CA ASN A 77 16.66 -6.44 6.60
C ASN A 77 16.52 -5.98 8.05
N LEU A 78 15.32 -6.05 8.63
CA LEU A 78 15.08 -5.74 10.03
C LEU A 78 15.91 -6.64 10.98
N LYS A 79 15.91 -7.95 10.73
CA LYS A 79 16.71 -8.90 11.52
C LYS A 79 18.21 -8.55 11.47
N GLN A 80 18.73 -8.24 10.28
CA GLN A 80 20.13 -7.86 10.10
C GLN A 80 20.47 -6.56 10.83
N LEU A 81 19.64 -5.52 10.70
CA LEU A 81 19.85 -4.25 11.39
C LEU A 81 19.80 -4.41 12.91
N ASN A 82 18.87 -5.22 13.42
CA ASN A 82 18.78 -5.52 14.84
C ASN A 82 20.01 -6.30 15.33
N ALA A 83 20.49 -7.28 14.56
CA ALA A 83 21.72 -8.03 14.89
C ALA A 83 22.97 -7.14 14.93
N GLN A 84 22.96 -6.03 14.17
CA GLN A 84 24.01 -5.01 14.18
C GLN A 84 23.83 -3.95 15.28
N ASN A 85 22.81 -4.09 16.14
CA ASN A 85 22.41 -3.08 17.13
C ASN A 85 22.24 -1.68 16.50
N ALA A 86 21.68 -1.62 15.28
CA ALA A 86 21.46 -0.37 14.58
C ALA A 86 20.52 0.55 15.38
N THR A 87 20.80 1.86 15.35
CA THR A 87 19.92 2.84 15.99
C THR A 87 18.57 2.91 15.27
N GLU A 88 17.51 3.33 15.98
CA GLU A 88 16.18 3.55 15.41
C GLU A 88 16.19 4.54 14.23
N LYS A 89 17.08 5.54 14.27
CA LYS A 89 17.30 6.48 13.16
C LYS A 89 17.88 5.77 11.93
N THR A 90 18.88 4.91 12.13
CA THR A 90 19.48 4.10 11.06
C THR A 90 18.43 3.16 10.46
N ILE A 91 17.69 2.43 11.29
CA ILE A 91 16.62 1.52 10.85
C ILE A 91 15.59 2.30 10.01
N THR A 92 15.15 3.45 10.52
CA THR A 92 14.17 4.30 9.83
C THR A 92 14.68 4.75 8.47
N SER A 93 15.91 5.25 8.38
CA SER A 93 16.48 5.72 7.11
C SER A 93 16.64 4.56 6.13
N THR A 94 17.23 3.44 6.56
CA THR A 94 17.48 2.28 5.71
C THR A 94 16.18 1.71 5.14
N LEU A 95 15.12 1.60 5.96
CA LEU A 95 13.84 1.05 5.50
C LEU A 95 13.06 2.02 4.62
N LYS A 96 13.22 3.34 4.79
CA LYS A 96 12.69 4.32 3.83
C LYS A 96 13.36 4.16 2.47
N ASP A 97 14.70 4.09 2.45
CA ASP A 97 15.47 3.93 1.22
C ASP A 97 15.17 2.60 0.52
N LEU A 98 15.02 1.53 1.30
CA LEU A 98 14.62 0.21 0.79
C LEU A 98 13.26 0.31 0.08
N GLY A 99 12.23 0.84 0.75
CA GLY A 99 10.90 0.98 0.16
C GLY A 99 10.91 1.78 -1.13
N MET A 100 11.65 2.90 -1.17
CA MET A 100 11.79 3.72 -2.36
C MET A 100 12.47 2.98 -3.51
N LYS A 101 13.51 2.20 -3.23
CA LYS A 101 14.19 1.35 -4.22
C LYS A 101 13.23 0.28 -4.77
N ARG A 102 12.49 -0.42 -3.90
CA ARG A 102 11.54 -1.46 -4.32
C ARG A 102 10.41 -0.89 -5.18
N ALA A 103 9.84 0.24 -4.78
CA ALA A 103 8.80 0.94 -5.56
C ALA A 103 9.29 1.26 -6.99
N LYS A 104 10.49 1.87 -7.10
CA LYS A 104 11.10 2.21 -8.40
C LYS A 104 11.39 1.01 -9.28
N ILE A 105 11.80 -0.12 -8.71
CA ILE A 105 12.02 -1.38 -9.46
C ILE A 105 10.73 -1.79 -10.18
N HIS A 106 9.60 -1.75 -9.48
CA HIS A 106 8.31 -2.18 -10.02
C HIS A 106 7.50 -1.06 -10.72
N GLY A 107 8.00 0.18 -10.72
CA GLY A 107 7.44 1.29 -11.50
C GLY A 107 6.56 2.26 -10.73
N TRP A 108 6.47 2.13 -9.41
CA TRP A 108 5.77 3.11 -8.57
C TRP A 108 6.71 4.23 -8.11
N PRO A 109 6.20 5.47 -8.00
CA PRO A 109 7.03 6.63 -7.67
C PRO A 109 7.51 6.63 -6.21
N ASN A 110 6.76 6.00 -5.29
CA ASN A 110 7.08 5.97 -3.88
C ASN A 110 6.54 4.72 -3.17
N THR A 111 7.03 4.49 -1.95
CA THR A 111 6.64 3.35 -1.09
C THR A 111 5.14 3.33 -0.78
N TYR A 112 4.50 4.49 -0.64
CA TYR A 112 3.08 4.57 -0.28
C TYR A 112 2.18 4.04 -1.41
N SER A 113 2.31 4.58 -2.62
CA SER A 113 1.56 4.13 -3.80
C SER A 113 1.84 2.66 -4.11
N PHE A 114 3.08 2.22 -3.96
CA PHE A 114 3.47 0.84 -4.14
C PHE A 114 2.78 -0.13 -3.16
N THR A 115 2.79 0.19 -1.87
CA THR A 115 2.17 -0.67 -0.84
C THR A 115 0.64 -0.65 -0.88
N LYS A 116 0.03 0.47 -1.29
CA LYS A 116 -1.41 0.54 -1.59
C LYS A 116 -1.78 -0.36 -2.77
N ALA A 117 -1.01 -0.34 -3.86
CA ALA A 117 -1.24 -1.23 -5.00
C ALA A 117 -1.12 -2.72 -4.60
N MET A 118 -0.13 -3.08 -3.77
CA MET A 118 -0.04 -4.44 -3.22
C MET A 118 -1.25 -4.81 -2.35
N GLY A 119 -1.80 -3.87 -1.56
CA GLY A 119 -3.02 -4.09 -0.80
C GLY A 119 -4.22 -4.41 -1.67
N GLU A 120 -4.38 -3.70 -2.79
CA GLU A 120 -5.44 -3.99 -3.76
C GLU A 120 -5.29 -5.38 -4.39
N MET A 121 -4.05 -5.77 -4.75
CA MET A 121 -3.76 -7.10 -5.31
C MET A 121 -4.14 -8.21 -4.32
N VAL A 122 -3.75 -8.07 -3.05
CA VAL A 122 -4.02 -9.07 -2.03
C VAL A 122 -5.52 -9.17 -1.73
N LEU A 123 -6.25 -8.05 -1.72
CA LEU A 123 -7.71 -8.07 -1.58
C LEU A 123 -8.36 -8.76 -2.78
N GLY A 124 -7.92 -8.45 -4.01
CA GLY A 124 -8.46 -9.06 -5.22
C GLY A 124 -8.30 -10.57 -5.24
N GLU A 125 -7.14 -11.07 -4.80
CA GLU A 125 -6.81 -12.50 -4.74
C GLU A 125 -7.54 -13.22 -3.61
N CYS A 126 -7.58 -12.64 -2.40
CA CYS A 126 -8.07 -13.33 -1.19
C CYS A 126 -9.58 -13.15 -0.93
N ARG A 127 -10.32 -12.46 -1.78
CA ARG A 127 -11.75 -12.15 -1.52
C ARG A 127 -12.70 -13.34 -1.61
N GLU A 128 -12.30 -14.45 -2.23
CA GLU A 128 -13.19 -15.58 -2.52
C GLU A 128 -14.51 -15.08 -3.18
N ASN A 129 -15.66 -15.31 -2.55
CA ASN A 129 -16.98 -14.86 -3.01
C ASN A 129 -17.40 -13.49 -2.45
N MET A 130 -16.56 -12.83 -1.64
CA MET A 130 -16.86 -11.52 -1.07
C MET A 130 -16.94 -10.45 -2.16
N SER A 131 -18.01 -9.64 -2.12
CA SER A 131 -18.09 -8.46 -2.98
C SER A 131 -17.03 -7.44 -2.54
N LEU A 132 -16.19 -7.01 -3.46
CA LEU A 132 -15.10 -6.06 -3.18
C LEU A 132 -15.29 -4.79 -4.00
N ILE A 133 -15.35 -3.65 -3.31
CA ILE A 133 -15.33 -2.32 -3.93
C ILE A 133 -14.01 -1.65 -3.53
N ILE A 134 -13.28 -1.15 -4.52
CA ILE A 134 -12.05 -0.37 -4.29
C ILE A 134 -12.33 1.05 -4.75
N ILE A 135 -12.20 2.01 -3.83
CA ILE A 135 -12.31 3.44 -4.13
C ILE A 135 -10.93 4.05 -4.07
N ARG A 136 -10.55 4.81 -5.11
CA ARG A 136 -9.22 5.41 -5.27
C ARG A 136 -9.30 6.95 -5.23
N PRO A 137 -9.51 7.57 -4.06
CA PRO A 137 -9.57 9.02 -3.98
C PRO A 137 -8.24 9.67 -4.40
N PRO A 138 -8.27 10.85 -5.04
CA PRO A 138 -7.08 11.67 -5.27
C PRO A 138 -6.61 12.34 -3.97
N GLY A 139 -5.69 13.31 -4.08
CA GLY A 139 -5.33 14.16 -2.95
C GLY A 139 -6.56 14.84 -2.33
N ILE A 140 -6.75 14.65 -1.02
CA ILE A 140 -7.82 15.27 -0.23
C ILE A 140 -7.27 16.60 0.30
N SER A 141 -8.03 17.68 0.12
CA SER A 141 -7.63 19.02 0.55
C SER A 141 -8.22 19.37 1.92
N SER A 142 -9.13 20.32 1.97
CA SER A 142 -9.73 20.83 3.19
C SER A 142 -11.05 20.14 3.53
N THR A 143 -11.41 20.25 4.79
CA THR A 143 -12.71 19.83 5.29
C THR A 143 -13.81 20.66 4.66
N TYR A 144 -14.89 19.99 4.25
CA TYR A 144 -16.10 20.68 3.81
C TYR A 144 -16.86 21.30 4.99
N LYS A 145 -16.89 20.62 6.14
CA LYS A 145 -17.72 21.02 7.29
C LYS A 145 -17.03 20.93 8.64
N GLU A 146 -16.56 19.75 9.06
CA GLU A 146 -15.98 19.55 10.39
C GLU A 146 -14.45 19.52 10.31
N PRO A 147 -13.71 20.24 11.18
CA PRO A 147 -14.21 21.07 12.28
C PRO A 147 -14.77 22.45 11.84
N PHE A 148 -14.31 22.98 10.71
CA PHE A 148 -14.94 24.10 9.98
C PHE A 148 -14.54 24.05 8.50
N PRO A 149 -15.30 24.65 7.58
CA PRO A 149 -14.94 24.66 6.15
C PRO A 149 -13.55 25.26 5.91
N GLY A 150 -12.73 24.59 5.10
CA GLY A 150 -11.39 25.06 4.77
C GLY A 150 -10.29 24.64 5.75
N TRP A 151 -10.61 23.94 6.85
CA TRP A 151 -9.59 23.41 7.76
C TRP A 151 -8.72 22.35 7.08
N ILE A 152 -7.41 22.48 7.25
CA ILE A 152 -6.40 21.52 6.81
C ILE A 152 -5.42 21.32 7.96
N GLU A 153 -5.24 20.07 8.40
CA GLU A 153 -4.22 19.72 9.39
C GLU A 153 -3.01 19.09 8.68
N GLY A 154 -1.80 19.46 9.09
CA GLY A 154 -0.57 18.82 8.61
C GLY A 154 -0.01 19.33 7.28
N LEU A 155 -0.42 20.51 6.80
CA LEU A 155 0.39 21.28 5.83
C LEU A 155 1.69 21.71 6.54
N ARG A 156 2.79 21.01 6.25
CA ARG A 156 4.16 21.38 6.63
C ARG A 156 5.04 21.36 5.40
#